data_AF-A0A1I6CG01-F1
#
_entry.id   AF-A0A1I6CG01-F1
#
_cell.length_a   1.000
_cell.length_b   1.000
_cell.length_c   1.000
_cell.angle_alpha   90.00
_cell.angle_beta   90.00
_cell.angle_gamma   90.00
#
_symmetry.space_group_name_H-M   'P 1'
#
loop_
_entity.id
_entity.type
_entity.pdbx_description
1 polymer ?
#
loop_
_entity_poly.entity_id
_entity_poly.type
_entity_poly.pdbx_seq_one_letter_code
_entity_poly.pdbx_strand_id
1 'polypeptide(L)'
;LYYRPPSILPPDQAEFVQDKNFLAGWLGEVRPLSCIEITDIYFNLKKSILAKALTIAYSQVAESKTIRKFLLDAVNTKDTHIKTFYDILNQENLPAPPTLDAEITDSTSSPFSDKLMMFHTGFLFSTAMIYYGTGWASSPRRDLTPKYLSAISDDAKIGKEWMDLMIKNGWLEQPPLAEDREKLAKNKG
;
A
#
# COMPACT_ATOMS: atom_id res chain seq x y z
N LEU A 1 -24.23 -10.10 6.61
CA LEU A 1 -23.77 -10.58 5.29
C LEU A 1 -22.25 -10.77 5.39
N TYR A 2 -21.69 -11.97 5.19
CA TYR A 2 -20.24 -12.18 5.26
C TYR A 2 -19.63 -12.10 3.85
N TYR A 3 -18.67 -11.20 3.64
CA TYR A 3 -17.92 -11.08 2.39
C TYR A 3 -16.81 -12.14 2.36
N ARG A 4 -16.88 -13.05 1.37
CA ARG A 4 -15.89 -14.13 1.23
C ARG A 4 -14.77 -13.71 0.29
N PRO A 5 -13.50 -14.00 0.63
CA PRO A 5 -12.39 -13.88 -0.31
C PRO A 5 -12.63 -14.75 -1.56
N PRO A 6 -11.95 -14.44 -2.69
CA PRO A 6 -11.90 -15.32 -3.84
C PRO A 6 -11.53 -16.75 -3.43
N SER A 7 -12.22 -17.73 -4.00
CA SER A 7 -11.96 -19.15 -3.80
C SER A 7 -11.74 -19.79 -5.16
N ILE A 8 -10.70 -20.61 -5.27
CA ILE A 8 -10.45 -21.41 -6.46
C ILE A 8 -10.60 -22.89 -6.10
N LEU A 9 -10.92 -23.72 -7.10
CA LEU A 9 -10.95 -25.17 -6.91
C LEU A 9 -9.51 -25.70 -6.86
N PRO A 10 -9.20 -26.65 -5.95
CA PRO A 10 -7.91 -27.31 -5.97
C PRO A 10 -7.73 -28.08 -7.29
N PRO A 11 -6.51 -28.13 -7.85
CA PRO A 11 -6.25 -28.93 -9.03
C PRO A 11 -6.30 -30.43 -8.69
N ASP A 12 -6.65 -31.26 -9.67
CA ASP A 12 -6.67 -32.72 -9.50
C ASP A 12 -5.26 -33.31 -9.31
N GLN A 13 -4.24 -32.65 -9.87
CA GLN A 13 -2.83 -33.05 -9.79
C GLN A 13 -1.89 -31.83 -9.90
N ALA A 14 -0.62 -32.02 -9.56
CA ALA A 14 0.39 -30.97 -9.73
C ALA A 14 0.74 -30.78 -11.22
N GLU A 15 0.84 -29.52 -11.64
CA GLU A 15 1.26 -29.14 -13.00
C GLU A 15 2.58 -28.36 -12.96
N PHE A 16 3.38 -28.51 -14.01
CA PHE A 16 4.64 -27.79 -14.20
C PHE A 16 4.53 -26.83 -15.37
N VAL A 17 5.12 -25.64 -15.22
CA VAL A 17 5.19 -24.63 -16.29
C VAL A 17 6.01 -25.18 -17.44
N GLN A 18 5.39 -25.31 -18.62
CA GLN A 18 6.03 -25.91 -19.80
C GLN A 18 6.70 -24.88 -20.71
N ASP A 19 6.23 -23.63 -20.72
CA ASP A 19 6.78 -22.57 -21.56
C ASP A 19 6.64 -21.17 -20.94
N LYS A 20 7.27 -20.19 -21.60
CA LYS A 20 7.36 -18.80 -21.12
C LYS A 20 6.06 -18.00 -21.22
N ASN A 21 5.03 -18.50 -21.91
CA ASN A 21 3.72 -17.86 -21.98
C ASN A 21 3.04 -17.82 -20.61
N PHE A 22 3.46 -18.66 -19.65
CA PHE A 22 3.06 -18.53 -18.25
C PHE A 22 3.41 -17.16 -17.64
N LEU A 23 4.42 -16.47 -18.18
CA LEU A 23 4.83 -15.12 -17.76
C LEU A 23 4.14 -14.01 -18.58
N ALA A 24 3.36 -14.35 -19.61
CA ALA A 24 2.70 -13.37 -20.47
C ALA A 24 1.73 -12.48 -19.67
N GLY A 25 1.59 -11.23 -20.10
CA GLY A 25 0.67 -10.26 -19.49
C GLY A 25 0.12 -9.21 -20.46
N TRP A 26 0.62 -9.16 -21.69
CA TRP A 26 0.26 -8.10 -22.67
C TRP A 26 0.18 -8.64 -24.09
N LEU A 27 1.16 -9.46 -24.45
CA LEU A 27 1.30 -10.09 -25.76
C LEU A 27 1.23 -11.61 -25.59
N GLY A 28 0.53 -12.27 -26.51
CA GLY A 28 0.27 -13.71 -26.45
C GLY A 28 -0.94 -14.04 -25.59
N GLU A 29 -1.08 -15.33 -25.26
CA GLU A 29 -2.14 -15.82 -24.40
C GLU A 29 -1.84 -15.47 -22.95
N VAL A 30 -2.68 -14.61 -22.36
CA VAL A 30 -2.55 -14.20 -20.96
C VAL A 30 -3.33 -15.17 -20.10
N ARG A 31 -2.62 -15.95 -19.29
CA ARG A 31 -3.24 -16.92 -18.36
C ARG A 31 -4.04 -16.21 -17.25
N PRO A 32 -5.03 -16.90 -16.64
CA PRO A 32 -5.68 -16.43 -15.42
C PRO A 32 -4.68 -16.21 -14.27
N LEU A 33 -5.09 -15.43 -13.28
CA LEU A 33 -4.30 -15.21 -12.06
C LEU A 33 -4.13 -16.52 -11.27
N SER A 34 -2.92 -16.72 -10.73
CA SER A 34 -2.61 -17.81 -9.81
C SER A 34 -3.19 -17.54 -8.41
N CYS A 35 -3.29 -18.58 -7.57
CA CYS A 35 -3.77 -18.43 -6.20
C CYS A 35 -2.94 -17.43 -5.36
N ILE A 36 -1.62 -17.38 -5.62
CA ILE A 36 -0.69 -16.47 -4.96
C ILE A 36 -0.99 -15.03 -5.39
N GLU A 37 -1.08 -14.78 -6.70
CA GLU A 37 -1.41 -13.46 -7.24
C GLU A 37 -2.77 -12.95 -6.73
N ILE A 38 -3.80 -13.80 -6.76
CA ILE A 38 -5.14 -13.48 -6.23
C ILE A 38 -5.06 -13.09 -4.74
N THR A 39 -4.31 -13.86 -3.95
CA THR A 39 -4.15 -13.61 -2.51
C THR A 39 -3.50 -12.25 -2.26
N ASP A 40 -2.39 -11.97 -2.94
CA ASP A 40 -1.65 -10.73 -2.77
C ASP A 40 -2.45 -9.52 -3.25
N ILE A 41 -3.08 -9.60 -4.42
CA ILE A 41 -3.92 -8.52 -4.97
C ILE A 41 -5.11 -8.23 -4.05
N TYR A 42 -5.84 -9.26 -3.63
CA TYR A 42 -7.00 -9.10 -2.75
C TYR A 42 -6.60 -8.48 -1.40
N PHE A 43 -5.49 -8.94 -0.82
CA PHE A 43 -5.03 -8.43 0.46
C PHE A 43 -4.50 -6.99 0.37
N ASN A 44 -3.79 -6.66 -0.71
CA ASN A 44 -3.32 -5.31 -0.99
C ASN A 44 -4.47 -4.33 -1.26
N LEU A 45 -5.52 -4.78 -1.96
CA LEU A 45 -6.76 -4.03 -2.15
C LEU A 45 -7.44 -3.75 -0.80
N LYS A 46 -7.63 -4.79 0.02
CA LYS A 46 -8.25 -4.65 1.35
C LYS A 46 -7.49 -3.67 2.25
N LYS A 47 -6.15 -3.72 2.25
CA LYS A 47 -5.31 -2.77 3.01
C LYS A 47 -5.41 -1.34 2.48
N SER A 48 -5.48 -1.18 1.16
CA SER A 48 -5.61 0.15 0.53
C SER A 48 -6.97 0.77 0.89
N ILE A 49 -8.04 -0.02 0.92
CA ILE A 49 -9.36 0.39 1.41
C ILE A 49 -9.31 0.83 2.88
N LEU A 50 -8.67 0.04 3.75
CA LEU A 50 -8.50 0.39 5.16
C LEU A 50 -7.71 1.70 5.34
N ALA A 51 -6.58 1.82 4.63
CA ALA A 51 -5.74 3.00 4.67
C ALA A 51 -6.52 4.24 4.20
N LYS A 52 -7.25 4.15 3.08
CA LYS A 52 -8.12 5.23 2.60
C LYS A 52 -9.10 5.68 3.67
N ALA A 53 -9.88 4.76 4.23
CA ALA A 53 -10.92 5.10 5.20
C ALA A 53 -10.34 5.76 6.45
N LEU A 54 -9.23 5.23 6.97
CA LEU A 54 -8.57 5.82 8.13
C LEU A 54 -7.97 7.20 7.83
N THR A 55 -7.37 7.39 6.65
CA THR A 55 -6.82 8.68 6.22
C THR A 55 -7.92 9.72 6.03
N ILE A 56 -9.09 9.36 5.48
CA ILE A 56 -10.26 10.24 5.43
C ILE A 56 -10.69 10.64 6.84
N ALA A 57 -10.85 9.66 7.74
CA ALA A 57 -11.26 9.93 9.13
C ALA A 57 -10.28 10.87 9.85
N TYR A 58 -8.97 10.63 9.71
CA TYR A 58 -7.94 11.54 10.26
C TYR A 58 -7.99 12.93 9.62
N SER A 59 -8.30 13.05 8.33
CA SER A 59 -8.43 14.36 7.70
C SER A 59 -9.61 15.18 8.27
N GLN A 60 -10.71 14.52 8.68
CA GLN A 60 -11.86 15.19 9.30
C GLN A 60 -11.49 15.83 10.64
N VAL A 61 -10.62 15.17 11.42
CA VAL A 61 -10.31 15.55 12.81
C VAL A 61 -8.95 16.20 13.01
N ALA A 62 -8.05 16.19 12.01
CA ALA A 62 -6.74 16.82 12.09
C ALA A 62 -6.86 18.31 12.45
N GLU A 63 -6.13 18.77 13.45
CA GLU A 63 -6.19 20.17 13.91
C GLU A 63 -5.41 21.08 12.95
N SER A 64 -4.22 20.63 12.54
CA SER A 64 -3.35 21.35 11.61
C SER A 64 -3.91 21.31 10.19
N LYS A 65 -4.15 22.50 9.61
CA LYS A 65 -4.56 22.65 8.21
C LYS A 65 -3.56 22.01 7.23
N THR A 66 -2.27 22.05 7.55
CA THR A 66 -1.22 21.45 6.73
C THR A 66 -1.31 19.93 6.76
N ILE A 67 -1.49 19.34 7.95
CA ILE A 67 -1.67 17.88 8.10
C ILE A 67 -2.96 17.43 7.42
N ARG A 68 -4.05 18.17 7.59
CA ARG A 68 -5.31 17.90 6.90
C ARG A 68 -5.14 17.87 5.38
N LYS A 69 -4.45 18.86 4.81
CA LYS A 69 -4.18 18.91 3.37
C LYS A 69 -3.38 17.68 2.91
N PHE A 70 -2.28 17.36 3.60
CA PHE A 70 -1.48 16.18 3.32
C PHE A 70 -2.31 14.88 3.34
N LEU A 71 -3.16 14.71 4.36
CA LEU A 71 -4.03 13.53 4.47
C LEU A 71 -5.01 13.44 3.29
N LEU A 72 -5.63 14.55 2.88
CA LEU A 72 -6.51 14.60 1.72
C LEU A 72 -5.76 14.24 0.41
N ASP A 73 -4.53 14.72 0.25
CA ASP A 73 -3.70 14.39 -0.91
C ASP A 73 -3.33 12.88 -0.88
N ALA A 74 -3.05 12.32 0.29
CA ALA A 74 -2.76 10.90 0.48
C ALA A 74 -3.98 9.97 0.20
N VAL A 75 -5.21 10.45 0.39
CA VAL A 75 -6.44 9.72 0.01
C VAL A 75 -6.46 9.45 -1.50
N ASN A 76 -6.09 10.43 -2.33
CA ASN A 76 -6.08 10.29 -3.79
C ASN A 76 -5.12 9.18 -4.26
N THR A 77 -3.98 9.03 -3.58
CA THR A 77 -3.04 7.94 -3.83
C THR A 77 -3.70 6.58 -3.55
N LYS A 78 -4.40 6.44 -2.43
CA LYS A 78 -5.10 5.18 -2.10
C LYS A 78 -6.27 4.90 -3.03
N ASP A 79 -6.99 5.90 -3.51
CA ASP A 79 -8.02 5.71 -4.55
C ASP A 79 -7.41 5.13 -5.85
N THR A 80 -6.25 5.63 -6.26
CA THR A 80 -5.53 5.10 -7.43
C THR A 80 -5.12 3.64 -7.25
N HIS A 81 -4.65 3.28 -6.05
CA HIS A 81 -4.25 1.90 -5.72
C HIS A 81 -5.47 0.97 -5.67
N ILE A 82 -6.55 1.41 -5.01
CA ILE A 82 -7.82 0.67 -4.93
C ILE A 82 -8.33 0.38 -6.34
N LYS A 83 -8.42 1.40 -7.20
CA LYS A 83 -8.85 1.23 -8.59
C LYS A 83 -7.97 0.21 -9.31
N THR A 84 -6.66 0.33 -9.17
CA THR A 84 -5.70 -0.57 -9.82
C THR A 84 -5.92 -2.03 -9.44
N PHE A 85 -5.98 -2.35 -8.15
CA PHE A 85 -6.16 -3.73 -7.70
C PHE A 85 -7.58 -4.26 -7.91
N TYR A 86 -8.58 -3.39 -7.82
CA TYR A 86 -9.97 -3.74 -8.14
C TYR A 86 -10.11 -4.11 -9.62
N ASP A 87 -9.57 -3.29 -10.53
CA ASP A 87 -9.64 -3.53 -11.98
C ASP A 87 -9.02 -4.89 -12.34
N ILE A 88 -7.91 -5.28 -11.68
CA ILE A 88 -7.26 -6.57 -11.91
C ILE A 88 -8.17 -7.75 -11.50
N LEU A 89 -8.79 -7.70 -10.31
CA LEU A 89 -9.72 -8.76 -9.88
C LEU A 89 -10.97 -8.80 -10.76
N ASN A 90 -11.51 -7.64 -11.12
CA ASN A 90 -12.73 -7.53 -11.90
C ASN A 90 -12.55 -8.06 -13.34
N GLN A 91 -11.39 -7.85 -13.97
CA GLN A 91 -11.07 -8.41 -15.29
C GLN A 91 -11.11 -9.94 -15.32
N GLU A 92 -10.86 -10.59 -14.18
CA GLU A 92 -10.86 -12.05 -14.02
C GLU A 92 -12.16 -12.57 -13.38
N ASN A 93 -13.20 -11.72 -13.27
CA ASN A 93 -14.47 -12.02 -12.61
C ASN A 93 -14.32 -12.50 -11.15
N LEU A 94 -13.31 -12.01 -10.43
CA LEU A 94 -13.05 -12.34 -9.03
C LEU A 94 -13.71 -11.33 -8.08
N PRO A 95 -14.24 -11.77 -6.93
CA PRO A 95 -14.85 -10.86 -5.97
C PRO A 95 -13.80 -9.95 -5.31
N ALA A 96 -14.14 -8.67 -5.20
CA ALA A 96 -13.37 -7.68 -4.45
C ALA A 96 -13.92 -7.50 -3.03
N PRO A 97 -13.09 -7.11 -2.04
CA PRO A 97 -13.59 -6.71 -0.73
C PRO A 97 -14.42 -5.41 -0.84
N PRO A 98 -15.44 -5.22 0.02
CA PRO A 98 -16.21 -3.98 0.04
C PRO A 98 -15.34 -2.80 0.48
N THR A 99 -15.72 -1.59 0.06
CA THR A 99 -15.13 -0.37 0.61
C THR A 99 -15.61 -0.13 2.05
N LEU A 100 -14.90 0.73 2.79
CA LEU A 100 -15.24 1.11 4.16
C LEU A 100 -15.81 2.53 4.25
N ASP A 101 -16.28 3.09 3.12
CA ASP A 101 -16.76 4.48 3.07
C ASP A 101 -17.96 4.69 4.01
N ALA A 102 -18.80 3.66 4.21
CA ALA A 102 -19.95 3.69 5.11
C ALA A 102 -19.58 3.61 6.60
N GLU A 103 -18.36 3.20 6.93
CA GLU A 103 -17.87 3.11 8.31
C GLU A 103 -17.28 4.44 8.79
N ILE A 104 -17.10 5.41 7.88
CA ILE A 104 -16.61 6.75 8.19
C ILE A 104 -17.78 7.58 8.73
N THR A 105 -17.68 7.98 10.00
CA THR A 105 -18.72 8.78 10.68
C THR A 105 -18.57 10.28 10.39
N ASP A 106 -19.51 11.08 10.89
CA ASP A 106 -19.47 12.54 10.85
C ASP A 106 -18.69 13.16 12.03
N SER A 107 -18.02 12.35 12.86
CA SER A 107 -17.27 12.85 14.00
C SER A 107 -16.17 13.82 13.59
N THR A 108 -16.19 15.01 14.19
CA THR A 108 -15.11 16.00 14.12
C THR A 108 -14.31 16.07 15.42
N SER A 109 -14.57 15.15 16.37
CA SER A 109 -13.83 15.05 17.61
C SER A 109 -12.67 14.07 17.44
N SER A 110 -11.44 14.57 17.60
CA SER A 110 -10.26 13.73 17.40
C SER A 110 -10.05 12.78 18.59
N PRO A 111 -9.91 11.47 18.35
CA PRO A 111 -9.50 10.53 19.40
C PRO A 111 -7.98 10.58 19.67
N PHE A 112 -7.20 11.17 18.76
CA PHE A 112 -5.73 11.15 18.80
C PHE A 112 -5.13 12.52 18.45
N SER A 113 -3.88 12.77 18.83
CA SER A 113 -3.14 13.96 18.39
C SER A 113 -2.72 13.86 16.92
N ASP A 114 -2.50 15.00 16.27
CA ASP A 114 -1.93 15.05 14.91
C ASP A 114 -0.64 14.23 14.79
N LYS A 115 0.21 14.25 15.83
CA LYS A 115 1.43 13.43 15.90
C LYS A 115 1.12 11.94 15.74
N LEU A 116 0.20 11.40 16.54
CA LEU A 116 -0.13 9.98 16.52
C LEU A 116 -0.86 9.57 15.22
N MET A 117 -1.77 10.42 14.72
CA MET A 117 -2.43 10.18 13.42
C MET A 117 -1.44 10.14 12.26
N MET A 118 -0.43 11.03 12.27
CA MET A 118 0.64 11.02 11.29
C MET A 118 1.53 9.78 11.41
N PHE A 119 1.84 9.31 12.63
CA PHE A 119 2.56 8.04 12.81
C PHE A 119 1.80 6.85 12.23
N HIS A 120 0.50 6.72 12.51
CA HIS A 120 -0.33 5.67 11.93
C HIS A 120 -0.36 5.75 10.40
N THR A 121 -0.49 6.94 9.85
CA THR A 121 -0.49 7.15 8.39
C THR A 121 0.84 6.73 7.77
N GLY A 122 1.97 7.20 8.31
CA GLY A 122 3.30 6.82 7.83
C GLY A 122 3.56 5.31 7.92
N PHE A 123 3.11 4.68 9.01
CA PHE A 123 3.18 3.22 9.18
C PHE A 123 2.39 2.48 8.10
N LEU A 124 1.15 2.89 7.82
CA LEU A 124 0.30 2.25 6.81
C LEU A 124 0.90 2.35 5.41
N PHE A 125 1.41 3.51 5.00
CA PHE A 125 2.03 3.71 3.69
C PHE A 125 3.36 2.96 3.56
N SER A 126 4.22 3.00 4.60
CA SER A 126 5.48 2.25 4.59
C SER A 126 5.25 0.75 4.53
N THR A 127 4.28 0.26 5.29
CA THR A 127 3.89 -1.15 5.31
C THR A 127 3.27 -1.57 3.97
N ALA A 128 2.46 -0.72 3.34
CA ALA A 128 1.90 -0.98 2.03
C ALA A 128 3.00 -1.20 0.97
N MET A 129 4.07 -0.39 0.95
CA MET A 129 5.21 -0.59 0.05
C MET A 129 5.86 -1.97 0.21
N ILE A 130 6.02 -2.46 1.45
CA ILE A 130 6.57 -3.80 1.71
C ILE A 130 5.68 -4.87 1.08
N TYR A 131 4.36 -4.79 1.29
CA TYR A 131 3.43 -5.78 0.78
C TYR A 131 3.20 -5.70 -0.73
N TYR A 132 3.27 -4.51 -1.33
CA TYR A 132 3.31 -4.36 -2.78
C TYR A 132 4.60 -4.96 -3.34
N GLY A 133 5.74 -4.80 -2.64
CA GLY A 133 6.99 -5.45 -2.99
C GLY A 133 6.91 -6.97 -2.90
N THR A 134 6.27 -7.52 -1.87
CA THR A 134 6.00 -8.96 -1.76
C THR A 134 5.13 -9.46 -2.91
N GLY A 135 4.00 -8.78 -3.17
CA GLY A 135 3.11 -9.12 -4.27
C GLY A 135 3.80 -9.04 -5.64
N TRP A 136 4.69 -8.07 -5.83
CA TRP A 136 5.52 -8.01 -7.04
C TRP A 136 6.48 -9.21 -7.13
N ALA A 137 7.21 -9.50 -6.06
CA ALA A 137 8.20 -10.58 -6.05
C ALA A 137 7.59 -11.98 -6.23
N SER A 138 6.34 -12.16 -5.79
CA SER A 138 5.59 -13.42 -5.89
C SER A 138 4.79 -13.59 -7.20
N SER A 139 4.69 -12.53 -8.02
CA SER A 139 3.84 -12.49 -9.22
C SER A 139 4.65 -12.56 -10.51
N PRO A 140 4.78 -13.75 -11.13
CA PRO A 140 5.54 -13.91 -12.37
C PRO A 140 4.84 -13.33 -13.61
N ARG A 141 3.54 -13.01 -13.54
CA ARG A 141 2.78 -12.42 -14.64
C ARG A 141 3.23 -10.97 -14.91
N ARG A 142 3.74 -10.71 -16.11
CA ARG A 142 4.50 -9.47 -16.43
C ARG A 142 3.68 -8.18 -16.40
N ASP A 143 2.37 -8.23 -16.57
CA ASP A 143 1.49 -7.06 -16.50
C ASP A 143 1.29 -6.54 -15.08
N LEU A 144 1.45 -7.39 -14.07
CA LEU A 144 1.30 -7.01 -12.66
C LEU A 144 2.49 -6.21 -12.14
N THR A 145 3.69 -6.47 -12.65
CA THR A 145 4.94 -5.80 -12.23
C THR A 145 4.82 -4.26 -12.25
N PRO A 146 4.49 -3.60 -13.37
CA PRO A 146 4.41 -2.13 -13.36
C PRO A 146 3.27 -1.59 -12.49
N LYS A 147 2.21 -2.36 -12.24
CA LYS A 147 1.13 -1.95 -11.31
C LYS A 147 1.65 -1.84 -9.89
N TYR A 148 2.39 -2.84 -9.42
CA TYR A 148 3.03 -2.80 -8.11
C TYR A 148 4.11 -1.72 -8.02
N LEU A 149 4.98 -1.59 -9.02
CA LEU A 149 6.04 -0.58 -9.03
C LEU A 149 5.48 0.85 -9.02
N SER A 150 4.38 1.09 -9.76
CA SER A 150 3.69 2.39 -9.71
C SER A 150 3.16 2.66 -8.31
N ALA A 151 2.47 1.70 -7.69
CA ALA A 151 1.92 1.87 -6.34
C ALA A 151 3.02 2.11 -5.28
N ILE A 152 4.16 1.43 -5.38
CA ILE A 152 5.34 1.68 -4.53
C ILE A 152 5.88 3.09 -4.77
N SER A 153 5.99 3.52 -6.02
CA SER A 153 6.49 4.85 -6.36
C SER A 153 5.59 5.96 -5.81
N ASP A 154 4.27 5.78 -5.89
CA ASP A 154 3.30 6.75 -5.39
C ASP A 154 3.33 6.82 -3.85
N ASP A 155 3.39 5.68 -3.15
CA ASP A 155 3.57 5.66 -1.69
C ASP A 155 4.92 6.25 -1.25
N ALA A 156 5.99 6.08 -2.03
CA ALA A 156 7.29 6.68 -1.74
C ALA A 156 7.26 8.22 -1.83
N LYS A 157 6.50 8.79 -2.76
CA LYS A 157 6.30 10.25 -2.84
C LYS A 157 5.57 10.79 -1.60
N ILE A 158 4.52 10.08 -1.17
CA ILE A 158 3.80 10.40 0.07
C ILE A 158 4.72 10.26 1.28
N GLY A 159 5.55 9.21 1.33
CA GLY A 159 6.52 8.97 2.40
C GLY A 159 7.54 10.11 2.54
N LYS A 160 7.98 10.69 1.43
CA LYS A 160 8.87 11.86 1.45
C LYS A 160 8.20 13.08 2.10
N GLU A 161 7.00 13.44 1.65
CA GLU A 161 6.25 14.57 2.22
C GLU A 161 5.91 14.33 3.70
N TRP A 162 5.54 13.10 4.05
CA TRP A 162 5.35 12.67 5.42
C TRP A 162 6.61 12.92 6.27
N MET A 163 7.79 12.48 5.81
CA MET A 163 9.05 12.73 6.51
C MET A 163 9.32 14.22 6.72
N ASP A 164 9.12 15.04 5.70
CA ASP A 164 9.31 16.49 5.77
C ASP A 164 8.40 17.11 6.84
N LEU A 165 7.13 16.67 6.92
CA LEU A 165 6.18 17.11 7.95
C LEU A 165 6.57 16.62 9.35
N MET A 166 6.99 15.37 9.49
CA MET A 166 7.41 14.81 10.79
C MET A 166 8.65 15.53 11.33
N ILE A 167 9.61 15.86 10.47
CA ILE A 167 10.81 16.65 10.83
C ILE A 167 10.41 18.07 11.22
N LYS A 168 9.60 18.74 10.38
CA LYS A 168 9.19 20.14 10.61
C LYS A 168 8.47 20.34 11.96
N ASN A 169 7.71 19.34 12.40
CA ASN A 169 6.99 19.38 13.68
C ASN A 169 7.78 18.80 14.86
N GLY A 170 9.02 18.33 14.65
CA GLY A 170 9.83 17.70 15.70
C GLY A 170 9.23 16.38 16.21
N TRP A 171 8.52 15.66 15.35
CA TRP A 171 7.84 14.41 15.69
C TRP A 171 8.64 13.17 15.35
N LEU A 172 9.66 13.29 14.49
CA LEU A 172 10.51 12.16 14.11
C LEU A 172 11.62 11.93 15.15
N GLU A 173 11.68 10.73 15.70
CA GLU A 173 12.75 10.32 16.61
C GLU A 173 13.98 9.90 15.81
N GLN A 174 15.17 10.31 16.27
CA GLN A 174 16.41 9.89 15.66
C GLN A 174 16.83 8.52 16.26
N PRO A 175 16.91 7.45 15.46
CA PRO A 175 17.51 6.20 15.93
C PRO A 175 19.01 6.40 16.22
N PRO A 176 19.63 5.50 17.01
CA PRO A 176 21.08 5.49 17.17
C PRO A 176 21.79 5.48 15.81
N LEU A 177 22.78 6.35 15.64
CA LEU A 177 23.55 6.47 14.40
C LEU A 177 24.86 5.67 14.52
N ALA A 178 25.33 5.12 13.41
CA ALA A 178 26.67 4.55 13.34
C ALA A 178 27.74 5.65 13.54
N GLU A 179 28.90 5.28 14.09
CA GLU A 179 29.99 6.22 14.28
C GLU A 179 30.57 6.69 12.94
N ASP A 180 30.83 7.99 12.82
CA ASP A 180 31.58 8.56 11.72
C ASP A 180 33.08 8.29 11.90
N ARG A 181 33.52 7.13 11.38
CA ARG A 181 34.90 6.66 11.50
C ARG A 181 35.90 7.59 10.82
N GLU A 182 35.51 8.28 9.75
CA GLU A 182 36.39 9.24 9.08
C GLU A 182 36.62 10.49 9.93
N LYS A 183 35.55 11.05 10.51
CA LYS A 183 35.65 12.19 11.42
C LYS A 183 36.48 11.84 12.66
N LEU A 184 36.32 10.64 13.21
CA LEU A 184 37.13 10.16 14.33
C LEU A 184 38.62 10.04 13.99
N ALA A 185 38.96 9.57 12.78
CA ALA A 185 40.33 9.48 12.32
C ALA A 185 40.99 10.86 12.10
N LYS A 186 40.22 11.84 11.59
CA LYS A 186 40.68 13.22 11.34
C LYS A 186 40.81 14.06 12.63
N ASN A 187 40.05 13.73 13.67
CA ASN A 187 40.09 14.40 14.97
C ASN A 187 41.15 13.83 15.94
N LYS A 188 41.96 12.85 15.52
CA LYS A 188 43.18 12.46 16.23
C LYS A 188 44.30 13.45 15.90
N GLY A 189 44.26 14.61 16.53
CA GLY A 189 45.33 15.62 16.58
C GLY A 189 45.54 16.06 18.03
#